data_AF-A0A1V5NCN1-F1
#
_entry.id   AF-A0A1V5NCN1-F1
#
_cell.length_a   1.000
_cell.length_b   1.000
_cell.length_c   1.000
_cell.angle_alpha   90.00
_cell.angle_beta   90.00
_cell.angle_gamma   90.00
#
_symmetry.space_group_name_H-M   'P 1'
#
loop_
_entity.id
_entity.type
_entity.pdbx_description
1 polymer ?
#
loop_
_entity_poly.entity_id
_entity_poly.type
_entity_poly.pdbx_seq_one_letter_code
_entity_poly.pdbx_strand_id
1 'polypeptide(L)' 'MTKKEIALLKLLIERRNEVVSREQILETVWGYDIYPSTRTVDNFILAFRKYFEVDPKIPQYFFSVRGVGYKFVCK' A
#
# COMPACT_ATOMS: atom_id res chain seq x y z
N MET A 1 13.51 0.27 -5.50
CA MET A 1 12.15 0.81 -5.37
C MET A 1 12.01 2.07 -6.23
N THR A 2 10.88 2.27 -6.88
CA THR A 2 10.54 3.44 -7.72
C THR A 2 10.08 4.63 -6.88
N LYS A 3 10.02 5.84 -7.47
CA LYS A 3 9.51 7.04 -6.78
C LYS A 3 8.08 6.84 -6.24
N LYS A 4 7.21 6.14 -6.99
CA LYS A 4 5.83 5.86 -6.59
C LYS A 4 5.76 4.83 -5.46
N GLU A 5 6.65 3.82 -5.47
CA GLU A 5 6.74 2.84 -4.37
C GLU A 5 7.15 3.52 -3.07
N ILE A 6 8.13 4.41 -3.12
CA ILE A 6 8.56 5.18 -1.95
C ILE A 6 7.42 6.09 -1.45
N ALA A 7 6.70 6.76 -2.35
CA ALA A 7 5.58 7.62 -1.98
C ALA A 7 4.43 6.84 -1.32
N LEU A 8 4.07 5.67 -1.85
CA LEU A 8 3.06 4.80 -1.25
C LEU A 8 3.50 4.29 0.13
N LEU A 9 4.74 3.81 0.24
CA LEU A 9 5.25 3.34 1.52
C LEU A 9 5.24 4.46 2.55
N LYS A 10 5.65 5.68 2.16
CA LYS A 10 5.62 6.88 3.02
C LYS A 10 4.19 7.18 3.49
N LEU A 11 3.21 7.20 2.59
CA LEU A 11 1.80 7.42 2.92
C LEU A 11 1.30 6.41 3.97
N LEU A 12 1.60 5.13 3.78
CA LEU A 12 1.18 4.07 4.70
C LEU A 12 1.87 4.17 6.08
N ILE A 13 3.14 4.58 6.10
CA ILE A 13 3.88 4.80 7.36
C ILE A 13 3.34 6.02 8.10
N GLU A 14 3.08 7.12 7.40
CA GLU A 14 2.48 8.33 7.98
C GLU A 14 1.09 8.05 8.55
N ARG A 15 0.35 7.14 7.91
CA ARG A 15 -0.95 6.61 8.34
C ARG A 15 -0.83 5.28 9.08
N ARG A 16 0.24 5.12 9.86
CA ARG A 16 0.49 3.94 10.70
C ARG A 16 -0.77 3.57 11.50
N ASN A 17 -1.09 2.29 11.52
CA ASN A 17 -2.23 1.71 12.21
C ASN A 17 -3.62 2.17 11.72
N GLU A 18 -3.70 2.99 10.68
CA GLU A 18 -4.93 3.42 10.01
C GLU A 18 -5.16 2.60 8.74
N VAL A 19 -6.43 2.46 8.35
CA VAL A 19 -6.79 1.84 7.07
C VAL A 19 -6.84 2.94 6.02
N VAL A 20 -6.04 2.82 4.97
CA VAL A 20 -6.06 3.72 3.82
C VAL A 20 -6.76 3.01 2.66
N SER A 21 -7.79 3.64 2.10
CA SER A 21 -8.53 3.08 0.96
C SER A 21 -7.69 3.03 -0.31
N ARG A 22 -8.04 2.15 -1.25
CA ARG A 22 -7.32 2.06 -2.53
C ARG A 22 -7.45 3.35 -3.33
N GLU A 23 -8.61 3.98 -3.26
CA GLU A 23 -8.96 5.23 -3.91
C GLU A 23 -8.09 6.37 -3.34
N GLN A 24 -8.00 6.50 -2.01
CA GLN A 24 -7.13 7.51 -1.38
C GLN A 24 -5.65 7.29 -1.71
N ILE A 25 -5.20 6.03 -1.75
CA ILE A 25 -3.84 5.70 -2.16
C ILE A 25 -3.59 6.16 -3.60
N LEU A 26 -4.49 5.81 -4.53
CA LEU A 26 -4.37 6.20 -5.92
C LEU A 26 -4.34 7.71 -6.08
N GLU A 27 -5.28 8.41 -5.46
CA GLU A 27 -5.37 9.87 -5.47
C GLU A 27 -4.08 10.51 -4.95
N THR A 28 -3.59 10.06 -3.79
CA THR A 28 -2.43 10.69 -3.14
C THR A 28 -1.12 10.40 -3.88
N VAL A 29 -0.95 9.19 -4.42
CA VAL A 29 0.32 8.75 -5.01
C VAL A 29 0.38 9.02 -6.51
N TRP A 30 -0.73 8.91 -7.24
CA TRP A 30 -0.81 9.12 -8.69
C TRP A 30 -1.44 10.45 -9.11
N GLY A 31 -2.34 11.02 -8.30
CA GLY A 31 -3.11 12.22 -8.67
C GLY A 31 -4.28 11.92 -9.60
N TYR A 32 -5.06 12.95 -9.92
CA TYR A 32 -6.28 12.85 -10.75
C TYR A 32 -6.03 12.64 -12.26
N ASP A 33 -4.80 12.89 -12.74
CA ASP A 33 -4.48 12.88 -14.19
C ASP A 33 -4.12 11.50 -14.75
N ILE A 34 -4.03 10.47 -13.90
CA ILE A 34 -3.70 9.12 -14.32
C ILE A 34 -4.76 8.21 -13.73
N TYR A 35 -5.36 7.34 -14.55
CA TYR A 35 -6.27 6.30 -14.09
C TYR A 35 -5.56 4.94 -14.00
N PRO A 36 -4.61 4.70 -13.06
CA PRO A 36 -4.27 3.32 -12.73
C PRO A 36 -5.49 2.65 -12.10
N SER A 37 -5.75 1.41 -12.47
CA SER A 37 -6.73 0.60 -11.74
C SER A 37 -6.26 0.37 -10.30
N THR A 38 -7.21 0.05 -9.41
CA THR A 38 -6.94 -0.40 -8.04
C THR A 38 -5.95 -1.57 -7.95
N ARG A 39 -5.79 -2.37 -9.02
CA ARG A 39 -4.78 -3.44 -9.13
C ARG A 39 -3.34 -2.92 -9.09
N THR A 40 -3.10 -1.66 -9.49
CA THR A 40 -1.77 -1.06 -9.39
C THR A 40 -1.35 -0.96 -7.92
N VAL A 41 -2.26 -0.55 -7.03
CA VAL A 41 -2.00 -0.52 -5.59
C VAL A 41 -1.71 -1.93 -5.08
N ASP A 42 -2.55 -2.90 -5.46
CA ASP A 42 -2.40 -4.29 -5.04
C ASP A 42 -1.02 -4.87 -5.44
N ASN A 43 -0.53 -4.56 -6.65
CA ASN A 43 0.79 -4.99 -7.13
C ASN A 43 1.94 -4.41 -6.30
N PHE A 44 1.83 -3.14 -5.90
CA PHE A 44 2.84 -2.49 -5.07
C PHE A 44 2.85 -3.09 -3.66
N ILE A 45 1.68 -3.37 -3.09
CA ILE A 45 1.59 -4.06 -1.80
C ILE A 45 2.17 -5.48 -1.90
N LEU A 46 1.93 -6.20 -3.00
CA LEU A 46 2.57 -7.50 -3.23
C LEU A 46 4.09 -7.38 -3.28
N ALA A 47 4.62 -6.34 -3.93
CA ALA A 47 6.06 -6.07 -3.96
C ALA A 47 6.60 -5.75 -2.55
N PHE A 48 5.90 -4.92 -1.77
CA PHE A 48 6.29 -4.61 -0.40
C PHE A 48 6.31 -5.84 0.49
N ARG A 49 5.32 -6.74 0.35
CA ARG A 49 5.34 -8.01 1.08
C ARG A 49 6.57 -8.84 0.74
N LYS A 50 6.98 -8.88 -0.53
CA LYS A 50 8.22 -9.56 -0.94
C LYS A 50 9.49 -8.90 -0.40
N TYR A 51 9.47 -7.58 -0.18
CA TYR A 51 10.64 -6.84 0.28
C TYR A 51 10.79 -6.84 1.80
N PHE A 52 9.69 -6.78 2.55
CA PHE A 52 9.71 -6.50 3.97
C PHE A 52 9.16 -7.63 4.85
N GLU A 53 8.35 -8.54 4.29
CA GLU A 53 7.81 -9.67 5.05
C GLU A 53 8.75 -10.86 4.96
N VAL A 54 8.88 -11.59 6.06
CA VAL A 54 9.60 -12.87 6.09
C VAL A 54 8.89 -13.91 5.22
N ASP A 55 7.55 -13.95 5.32
CA ASP A 55 6.70 -14.74 4.43
C ASP A 55 5.58 -13.84 3.85
N PRO A 56 5.58 -13.57 2.53
CA PRO A 56 4.54 -12.75 1.90
C PRO A 56 3.11 -13.28 2.05
N LYS A 57 2.94 -14.57 2.37
CA LYS A 57 1.62 -15.18 2.64
C LYS A 57 1.13 -14.90 4.06
N ILE A 58 2.03 -14.57 4.98
CA ILE A 58 1.73 -14.29 6.39
C ILE A 58 2.21 -12.86 6.70
N PRO A 59 1.47 -11.83 6.25
CA PRO A 59 1.91 -10.45 6.41
C PRO A 59 1.90 -10.02 7.89
N GLN A 60 3.00 -9.41 8.34
CA GLN A 60 3.18 -8.81 9.66
C GLN A 60 3.10 -7.29 9.62
N TYR A 61 3.41 -6.66 8.49
CA TYR A 61 3.43 -5.21 8.31
C TYR A 61 2.31 -4.72 7.40
N PHE A 62 2.07 -5.39 6.27
CA PHE A 62 1.12 -4.92 5.24
C PHE A 62 -0.17 -5.72 5.23
N PHE A 63 -1.18 -5.28 5.96
CA PHE A 63 -2.47 -5.96 6.08
C PHE A 63 -3.47 -5.53 4.99
N SER A 64 -4.19 -6.51 4.46
CA SER A 64 -5.31 -6.27 3.54
C SER A 64 -6.61 -6.17 4.32
N VAL A 65 -7.33 -5.05 4.16
CA VAL A 65 -8.68 -4.88 4.67
C VAL A 65 -9.65 -5.07 3.51
N ARG A 66 -10.33 -6.22 3.49
CA ARG A 66 -11.18 -6.64 2.37
C ARG A 66 -12.27 -5.59 2.11
N GLY A 67 -12.43 -5.19 0.85
CA GLY A 67 -13.40 -4.18 0.42
C GLY A 67 -13.04 -2.73 0.77
N VAL A 68 -11.95 -2.48 1.50
CA VAL A 68 -11.57 -1.12 1.92
C VAL A 68 -10.21 -0.74 1.35
N GLY A 69 -9.15 -1.45 1.71
CA GLY A 69 -7.80 -1.05 1.32
C GLY A 69 -6.71 -1.74 2.11
N TYR A 70 -5.72 -0.98 2.54
CA TYR A 70 -4.51 -1.49 3.16
C TYR A 70 -4.20 -0.76 4.46
N LYS A 71 -3.61 -1.49 5.39
CA LYS A 71 -3.18 -0.98 6.69
C LYS A 71 -1.74 -1.38 6.91
N PHE A 72 -0.91 -0.40 7.25
CA PHE A 72 0.45 -0.64 7.70
C PHE A 72 0.50 -0.68 9.23
N VAL A 73 1.12 -1.72 9.77
CA VAL A 73 1.33 -1.90 11.21
C VAL A 73 2.83 -2.08 11.43
N CYS A 74 3.37 -1.42 12.43
CA CYS A 74 4.73 -1.63 12.90
C CYS A 74 4.67 -1.81 14.42
N LYS A 75 5.27 -2.89 14.93
CA LYS A 75 5.36 -3.17 16.36
C LYS A 75 6.54 -2.45 16.97
#